data_AF-X0UGJ8-F1
#
_entry.id   AF-X0UGJ8-F1
#
_cell.length_a   1.000
_cell.length_b   1.000
_cell.length_c   1.000
_cell.angle_alpha   90.00
_cell.angle_beta   90.00
_cell.angle_gamma   90.00
#
_symmetry.space_group_name_H-M   'P 1'
#
loop_
_entity.id
_entity.type
_entity.pdbx_description
1 polymer ?
#
loop_
_entity_poly.entity_id
_entity_poly.type
_entity_poly.pdbx_seq_one_letter_code
_entity_poly.pdbx_strand_id
1 'polypeptide(L)'
;DIDLNSRGEGAKGKDGGAFRLSIVNAVWGQKGLEFFPDFLDVLAENYGTGLGILDFASEPEPSRITINDWVSKQTKGRIKDLIPPGSIDSKTGMILTNAIYFNAAWKYKFGENPTSDDTFDLLDGTKITARMMQETEKYGYALGDDYQVIEIPYDGDELSMVILLPDAGQYENFESSMDYGTAENITSNILKRLVRLEMPRFNFESEFNLNSVLSAMGMPIAFSPLAADFSGMTRDEHLYIADVIHKGFVAVNKSGTEAAASTA
;
A
#
# COMPACT_ATOMS: atom_id res chain seq x y z
N ASP A 1 -13.01 7.92 -5.27
CA ASP A 1 -11.59 7.83 -4.85
C ASP A 1 -10.74 9.06 -5.21
N ILE A 2 -11.22 9.96 -6.07
CA ILE A 2 -10.51 11.20 -6.46
C ILE A 2 -10.17 12.11 -5.26
N ASP A 3 -10.98 12.09 -4.20
CA ASP A 3 -10.73 12.86 -2.98
C ASP A 3 -9.46 12.39 -2.25
N LEU A 4 -9.20 11.08 -2.21
CA LEU A 4 -7.97 10.51 -1.66
C LEU A 4 -6.74 10.86 -2.51
N ASN A 5 -6.89 10.95 -3.84
CA ASN A 5 -5.83 11.42 -4.75
C ASN A 5 -5.44 12.89 -4.50
N SER A 6 -6.33 13.69 -3.91
CA SER A 6 -6.09 15.11 -3.62
C SER A 6 -5.46 15.36 -2.26
N ARG A 7 -5.51 14.38 -1.34
CA ARG A 7 -4.90 14.51 -0.01
C ARG A 7 -3.39 14.60 -0.17
N GLY A 8 -2.82 15.73 0.22
CA GLY A 8 -1.40 16.02 0.07
C GLY A 8 -0.98 16.80 -1.16
N GLU A 9 -1.89 17.04 -2.12
CA GLU A 9 -1.64 18.02 -3.17
C GLU A 9 -1.64 19.43 -2.56
N GLY A 10 -0.44 19.92 -2.22
CA GLY A 10 -0.25 21.27 -1.70
C GLY A 10 0.13 21.36 -0.21
N ALA A 11 0.22 20.23 0.49
CA ALA A 11 0.71 20.20 1.88
C ALA A 11 2.22 20.54 1.91
N LYS A 12 2.51 21.82 2.18
CA LYS A 12 3.87 22.30 2.44
C LYS A 12 4.17 22.07 3.91
N GLY A 13 5.15 21.19 4.17
CA GLY A 13 5.73 21.08 5.50
C GLY A 13 6.35 22.41 5.96
N LYS A 14 6.52 22.58 7.27
CA LYS A 14 7.04 23.83 7.87
C LYS A 14 8.43 24.23 7.36
N ASP A 15 9.18 23.26 6.81
CA ASP A 15 10.52 23.44 6.22
C ASP A 15 10.52 23.49 4.68
N GLY A 16 9.34 23.47 4.02
CA GLY A 16 9.23 23.40 2.57
C GLY A 16 9.49 22.02 1.95
N GLY A 17 9.71 20.97 2.78
CA GLY A 17 9.70 19.57 2.35
C GLY A 17 8.28 19.10 2.09
N ALA A 18 7.97 18.72 0.86
CA ALA A 18 6.62 18.37 0.45
C ALA A 18 6.20 17.02 1.04
N PHE A 19 5.13 17.02 1.85
CA PHE A 19 4.29 15.85 2.03
C PHE A 19 3.77 15.43 0.66
N ARG A 20 3.90 14.15 0.32
CA ARG A 20 3.47 13.61 -0.97
C ARG A 20 2.71 12.33 -0.73
N LEU A 21 1.44 12.34 -1.05
CA LEU A 21 0.63 11.16 -1.25
C LEU A 21 0.12 11.22 -2.70
N SER A 22 0.37 10.16 -3.46
CA SER A 22 -0.05 10.03 -4.84
C SER A 22 -0.68 8.67 -4.99
N ILE A 23 -1.93 8.65 -5.41
CA ILE A 23 -2.69 7.44 -5.70
C ILE A 23 -3.13 7.54 -7.15
N VAL A 24 -2.74 6.57 -7.97
CA VAL A 24 -2.99 6.61 -9.41
C VAL A 24 -3.48 5.25 -9.86
N ASN A 25 -4.57 5.25 -10.63
CA ASN A 25 -5.11 4.07 -11.27
C ASN A 25 -4.82 4.15 -12.78
N ALA A 26 -4.62 3.00 -13.40
CA ALA A 26 -4.60 2.86 -14.85
C ALA A 26 -5.27 1.54 -15.26
N VAL A 27 -5.95 1.57 -16.39
CA VAL A 27 -6.54 0.37 -17.01
C VAL A 27 -5.90 0.20 -18.38
N TRP A 28 -5.49 -1.03 -18.69
CA TRP A 28 -4.82 -1.40 -19.92
C TRP A 28 -5.63 -2.47 -20.63
N GLY A 29 -6.13 -2.20 -21.84
CA GLY A 29 -6.94 -3.11 -22.63
C GLY A 29 -6.22 -3.64 -23.85
N GLN A 30 -6.57 -4.86 -24.25
CA GLN A 30 -6.09 -5.48 -25.48
C GLN A 30 -6.52 -4.67 -26.71
N LYS A 31 -5.56 -4.39 -27.59
CA LYS A 31 -5.79 -3.78 -28.89
C LYS A 31 -6.75 -4.64 -29.71
N GLY A 32 -7.79 -4.00 -30.21
CA GLY A 32 -8.82 -4.63 -31.03
C GLY A 32 -10.01 -5.18 -30.23
N LEU A 33 -9.95 -5.13 -28.89
CA LEU A 33 -11.08 -5.44 -28.02
C LEU A 33 -11.93 -4.18 -27.81
N GLU A 34 -13.23 -4.25 -28.09
CA GLU A 34 -14.16 -3.14 -27.90
C GLU A 34 -14.73 -3.15 -26.48
N PHE A 35 -14.56 -2.03 -25.76
CA PHE A 35 -15.13 -1.81 -24.44
C PHE A 35 -16.35 -0.90 -24.51
N PHE A 36 -17.32 -1.14 -23.63
CA PHE A 36 -18.54 -0.34 -23.60
C PHE A 36 -18.25 1.11 -23.20
N PRO A 37 -18.88 2.11 -23.88
CA PRO A 37 -18.78 3.51 -23.48
C PRO A 37 -19.13 3.74 -22.02
N ASP A 38 -20.24 3.17 -21.54
CA ASP A 38 -20.68 3.30 -20.14
C ASP A 38 -19.61 2.81 -19.14
N PHE A 39 -18.86 1.76 -19.49
CA PHE A 39 -17.74 1.28 -18.67
C PHE A 39 -16.58 2.27 -18.67
N LEU A 40 -16.22 2.82 -19.84
CA LEU A 40 -15.17 3.83 -19.97
C LEU A 40 -15.52 5.14 -19.26
N ASP A 41 -16.78 5.55 -19.30
CA ASP A 41 -17.28 6.73 -18.60
C ASP A 41 -17.14 6.55 -17.08
N VAL A 42 -17.48 5.36 -16.55
CA VAL A 42 -17.25 5.03 -15.14
C VAL A 42 -15.77 5.11 -14.75
N LEU A 43 -14.85 4.65 -15.60
CA LEU A 43 -13.41 4.76 -15.35
C LEU A 43 -12.95 6.22 -15.29
N ALA A 44 -13.42 7.04 -16.23
CA ALA A 44 -13.06 8.44 -16.31
C ALA A 44 -13.62 9.23 -15.10
N GLU A 45 -14.90 9.06 -14.79
CA GLU A 45 -15.60 9.82 -13.75
C GLU A 45 -15.17 9.44 -12.32
N ASN A 46 -14.97 8.15 -12.04
CA ASN A 46 -14.78 7.69 -10.66
C ASN A 46 -13.31 7.45 -10.29
N TYR A 47 -12.48 7.12 -11.27
CA TYR A 47 -11.09 6.71 -11.06
C TYR A 47 -10.07 7.65 -11.72
N GLY A 48 -10.53 8.64 -12.48
CA GLY A 48 -9.67 9.63 -13.15
C GLY A 48 -8.74 9.01 -14.18
N THR A 49 -9.09 7.83 -14.70
CA THR A 49 -8.28 7.09 -15.67
C THR A 49 -9.06 6.81 -16.94
N GLY A 50 -8.39 6.95 -18.08
CA GLY A 50 -8.86 6.37 -19.33
C GLY A 50 -8.40 4.92 -19.49
N LEU A 51 -8.63 4.38 -20.68
CA LEU A 51 -8.13 3.08 -21.11
C LEU A 51 -6.84 3.27 -21.93
N GLY A 52 -5.72 2.75 -21.45
CA GLY A 52 -4.52 2.54 -22.25
C GLY A 52 -4.69 1.32 -23.16
N ILE A 53 -4.30 1.43 -24.42
CA ILE A 53 -4.38 0.30 -25.37
C ILE A 53 -2.99 -0.29 -25.58
N LEU A 54 -2.84 -1.59 -25.33
CA LEU A 54 -1.62 -2.36 -25.53
C LEU A 54 -1.93 -3.62 -26.36
N ASP A 55 -0.92 -4.24 -26.97
CA ASP A 55 -1.09 -5.46 -27.78
C ASP A 55 -0.53 -6.66 -27.01
N PHE A 56 -1.27 -7.17 -26.02
CA PHE A 56 -0.92 -8.39 -25.28
C PHE A 56 -0.88 -9.63 -26.18
N ALA A 57 -1.80 -9.71 -27.15
CA ALA A 57 -1.89 -10.83 -28.09
C ALA A 57 -0.60 -11.04 -28.90
N SER A 58 -0.05 -9.96 -29.46
CA SER A 58 1.13 -10.02 -30.34
C SER A 58 2.43 -9.61 -29.66
N GLU A 59 2.35 -8.75 -28.64
CA GLU A 59 3.49 -8.12 -27.96
C GLU A 59 3.34 -8.18 -26.41
N PRO A 60 3.23 -9.39 -25.80
CA PRO A 60 2.99 -9.53 -24.37
C PRO A 60 4.14 -8.95 -23.51
N GLU A 61 5.40 -9.23 -23.88
CA GLU A 61 6.56 -8.72 -23.13
C GLU A 61 6.75 -7.20 -23.26
N PRO A 62 6.67 -6.58 -24.46
CA PRO A 62 6.64 -5.11 -24.57
C PRO A 62 5.51 -4.46 -23.76
N SER A 63 4.33 -5.08 -23.72
CA SER A 63 3.20 -4.61 -22.92
C SER A 63 3.49 -4.70 -21.42
N ARG A 64 4.07 -5.83 -20.96
CA ARG A 64 4.52 -6.02 -19.57
C ARG A 64 5.52 -4.97 -19.13
N ILE A 65 6.53 -4.69 -19.97
CA ILE A 65 7.55 -3.66 -19.71
C ILE A 65 6.89 -2.28 -19.59
N THR A 66 5.98 -1.95 -20.50
CA THR A 66 5.27 -0.67 -20.47
C THR A 66 4.51 -0.45 -19.16
N ILE A 67 3.79 -1.48 -18.69
CA ILE A 67 3.04 -1.41 -17.44
C ILE A 67 3.98 -1.30 -16.24
N ASN A 68 5.04 -2.11 -16.19
CA ASN A 68 6.02 -2.05 -15.09
C ASN A 68 6.78 -0.72 -15.04
N ASP A 69 7.11 -0.13 -16.19
CA ASP A 69 7.73 1.20 -16.26
C ASP A 69 6.77 2.28 -15.77
N TRP A 70 5.48 2.17 -16.10
CA TRP A 70 4.45 3.05 -15.56
C TRP A 70 4.37 2.93 -14.03
N VAL A 71 4.27 1.72 -13.48
CA VAL A 71 4.23 1.47 -12.02
C VAL A 71 5.48 2.04 -11.33
N SER A 72 6.66 1.74 -11.87
CA SER A 72 7.93 2.26 -11.38
C SER A 72 7.95 3.79 -11.38
N LYS A 73 7.48 4.43 -12.44
CA LYS A 73 7.38 5.89 -12.50
C LYS A 73 6.43 6.46 -11.45
N GLN A 74 5.25 5.87 -11.26
CA GLN A 74 4.28 6.35 -10.27
C GLN A 74 4.79 6.16 -8.84
N THR A 75 5.53 5.09 -8.58
CA THR A 75 6.10 4.76 -7.27
C THR A 75 7.52 5.31 -7.04
N LYS A 76 7.99 6.24 -7.90
CA LYS A 76 9.34 6.83 -7.82
C LYS A 76 10.47 5.80 -7.81
N GLY A 77 10.26 4.68 -8.50
CA GLY A 77 11.21 3.59 -8.65
C GLY A 77 11.28 2.65 -7.45
N ARG A 78 10.32 2.73 -6.51
CA ARG A 78 10.25 1.84 -5.35
C ARG A 78 9.64 0.49 -5.69
N ILE A 79 8.59 0.47 -6.51
CA ILE A 79 8.02 -0.77 -7.01
C ILE A 79 8.47 -0.98 -8.45
N LYS A 80 9.27 -2.02 -8.66
CA LYS A 80 9.76 -2.44 -9.98
C LYS A 80 9.28 -3.84 -10.26
N ASP A 81 9.15 -4.15 -11.55
CA ASP A 81 8.82 -5.49 -12.02
C ASP A 81 7.60 -6.06 -11.27
N LEU A 82 6.53 -5.25 -11.14
CA LEU A 82 5.29 -5.65 -10.47
C LEU A 82 4.72 -6.92 -11.09
N ILE A 83 4.60 -6.91 -12.43
CA ILE A 83 4.12 -8.02 -13.21
C ILE A 83 5.33 -8.86 -13.66
N PRO A 84 5.47 -10.12 -13.19
CA PRO A 84 6.61 -10.95 -13.51
C PRO A 84 6.56 -11.44 -14.97
N PRO A 85 7.71 -11.83 -15.55
CA PRO A 85 7.76 -12.40 -16.89
C PRO A 85 6.83 -13.61 -17.04
N GLY A 86 6.11 -13.67 -18.17
CA GLY A 86 5.17 -14.76 -18.46
C GLY A 86 3.79 -14.64 -17.79
N SER A 87 3.53 -13.61 -16.96
CA SER A 87 2.17 -13.36 -16.42
C SER A 87 1.21 -12.71 -17.42
N ILE A 88 1.74 -12.08 -18.47
CA ILE A 88 0.95 -11.58 -19.59
C ILE A 88 1.14 -12.55 -20.74
N ASP A 89 0.03 -13.02 -21.31
CA ASP A 89 0.01 -13.91 -22.45
C ASP A 89 -0.93 -13.42 -23.54
N SER A 90 -1.03 -14.19 -24.63
CA SER A 90 -1.83 -13.80 -25.78
C SER A 90 -3.35 -13.84 -25.54
N LYS A 91 -3.80 -14.31 -24.38
CA LYS A 91 -5.20 -14.34 -23.95
C LYS A 91 -5.53 -13.24 -22.96
N THR A 92 -4.56 -12.42 -22.58
CA THR A 92 -4.77 -11.32 -21.66
C THR A 92 -5.63 -10.25 -22.36
N GLY A 93 -6.85 -10.03 -21.86
CA GLY A 93 -7.77 -9.03 -22.40
C GLY A 93 -7.67 -7.66 -21.72
N MET A 94 -7.32 -7.63 -20.43
CA MET A 94 -7.25 -6.41 -19.62
C MET A 94 -6.32 -6.58 -18.42
N ILE A 95 -5.69 -5.48 -17.99
CA ILE A 95 -4.96 -5.37 -16.72
C ILE A 95 -5.39 -4.07 -16.02
N LEU A 96 -5.71 -4.13 -14.73
CA LEU A 96 -6.00 -2.97 -13.90
C LEU A 96 -4.85 -2.76 -12.95
N THR A 97 -4.23 -1.58 -12.98
CA THR A 97 -3.12 -1.26 -12.08
C THR A 97 -3.46 -0.11 -11.16
N ASN A 98 -3.17 -0.28 -9.87
CA ASN A 98 -3.17 0.79 -8.87
C ASN A 98 -1.74 0.99 -8.38
N ALA A 99 -1.32 2.24 -8.21
CA ALA A 99 -0.03 2.61 -7.64
C ALA A 99 -0.20 3.71 -6.58
N ILE A 100 0.38 3.49 -5.41
CA ILE A 100 0.39 4.40 -4.27
C ILE A 100 1.84 4.76 -3.97
N TYR A 101 2.13 6.05 -3.81
CA TYR A 101 3.40 6.56 -3.29
C TYR A 101 3.14 7.53 -2.15
N PHE A 102 3.81 7.29 -1.04
CA PHE A 102 3.74 8.09 0.16
C PHE A 102 5.15 8.50 0.60
N ASN A 103 5.37 9.79 0.82
CA ASN A 103 6.60 10.31 1.38
C ASN A 103 6.28 11.50 2.27
N ALA A 104 6.48 11.33 3.58
CA ALA A 104 6.16 12.34 4.56
C ALA A 104 7.21 12.40 5.65
N ALA A 105 7.57 13.63 6.02
CA ALA A 105 8.43 13.88 7.16
C ALA A 105 7.63 13.76 8.47
N TRP A 106 8.29 13.30 9.53
CA TRP A 106 7.71 13.37 10.88
C TRP A 106 7.47 14.83 11.27
N LYS A 107 6.38 15.10 11.99
CA LYS A 107 6.16 16.42 12.61
C LYS A 107 7.26 16.75 13.62
N TYR A 108 7.65 15.73 14.38
CA TYR A 108 8.73 15.78 15.36
C TYR A 108 9.82 14.81 14.88
N LYS A 109 10.81 15.36 14.16
CA LYS A 109 11.93 14.57 13.63
C LYS A 109 12.73 14.00 14.79
N PHE A 110 13.16 12.75 14.65
CA PHE A 110 14.09 12.16 15.60
C PHE A 110 15.40 12.93 15.57
N GLY A 111 15.85 13.41 16.73
CA GLY A 111 17.05 14.24 16.85
C GLY A 111 18.32 13.64 16.21
N GLU A 112 19.33 14.49 16.04
CA GLU A 112 20.60 14.11 15.43
C GLU A 112 21.44 13.13 16.27
N ASN A 113 21.09 12.95 17.55
CA ASN A 113 21.73 11.97 18.44
C ASN A 113 21.88 10.62 17.73
N PRO A 114 23.08 10.01 17.70
CA PRO A 114 23.32 8.80 16.92
C PRO A 114 22.24 7.75 17.22
N THR A 115 21.68 7.13 16.18
CA THR A 115 20.93 5.89 16.41
C THR A 115 21.85 4.91 17.11
N SER A 116 21.47 4.47 18.32
CA SER A 116 22.21 3.45 19.03
C SER A 116 21.86 2.09 18.47
N ASP A 117 22.85 1.20 18.43
CA ASP A 117 22.58 -0.21 18.28
C ASP A 117 21.91 -0.71 19.56
N ASP A 118 20.78 -1.39 19.43
CA ASP A 118 20.08 -2.02 20.54
C ASP A 118 19.54 -3.40 20.14
N THR A 119 19.08 -4.16 21.13
CA THR A 119 18.51 -5.48 20.93
C THR A 119 17.06 -5.35 20.43
N PHE A 120 16.71 -6.15 19.43
CA PHE A 120 15.34 -6.37 18.99
C PHE A 120 15.02 -7.86 19.11
N ASP A 121 14.00 -8.19 19.91
CA ASP A 121 13.52 -9.55 20.14
C ASP A 121 12.58 -9.97 19.01
N LEU A 122 12.92 -11.04 18.30
CA LEU A 122 12.09 -11.62 17.23
C LEU A 122 11.01 -12.54 17.82
N LEU A 123 9.97 -12.79 17.02
CA LEU A 123 8.83 -13.63 17.41
C LEU A 123 9.24 -15.09 17.73
N ASP A 124 10.32 -15.58 17.12
CA ASP A 124 10.87 -16.92 17.40
C ASP A 124 11.74 -16.98 18.67
N GLY A 125 11.84 -15.87 19.41
CA GLY A 125 12.65 -15.73 20.62
C GLY A 125 14.13 -15.44 20.36
N THR A 126 14.58 -15.39 19.10
CA THR A 126 15.93 -14.97 18.76
C THR A 126 16.09 -13.45 18.87
N LYS A 127 17.34 -12.99 18.98
CA LYS A 127 17.67 -11.56 19.19
C LYS A 127 18.54 -11.07 18.06
N ILE A 128 18.20 -9.92 17.50
CA ILE A 128 19.04 -9.22 16.53
C ILE A 128 19.44 -7.84 17.03
N THR A 129 20.45 -7.24 16.41
CA THR A 129 20.81 -5.84 16.67
C THR A 129 20.11 -4.94 15.66
N ALA A 130 19.37 -3.95 16.14
CA ALA A 130 18.69 -2.96 15.33
C ALA A 130 19.16 -1.53 15.67
N ARG A 131 19.16 -0.64 14.67
CA ARG A 131 19.45 0.78 14.87
C ARG A 131 18.22 1.47 15.43
N MET A 132 18.22 1.75 16.72
CA MET A 132 17.11 2.42 17.40
C MET A 132 17.20 3.94 17.25
N MET A 133 16.09 4.54 16.86
CA MET A 133 15.86 5.97 16.87
C MET A 133 15.15 6.32 18.17
N GLN A 134 15.48 7.48 18.76
CA GLN A 134 14.91 7.90 20.03
C GLN A 134 14.46 9.36 19.95
N GLU A 135 13.29 9.64 20.51
CA GLU A 135 12.75 11.00 20.64
C GLU A 135 11.83 11.09 21.86
N THR A 136 11.70 12.26 22.48
CA THR A 136 10.76 12.48 23.59
C THR A 136 9.87 13.67 23.29
N GLU A 137 8.59 13.42 23.04
CA GLU A 137 7.63 14.45 22.69
C GLU A 137 6.20 14.04 23.09
N LYS A 138 5.24 14.96 22.92
CA LYS A 138 3.81 14.71 23.10
C LYS A 138 3.24 13.99 21.88
N TYR A 139 3.15 12.66 21.98
CA TYR A 139 2.52 11.80 21.00
C TYR A 139 1.10 11.43 21.43
N GLY A 140 0.27 10.98 20.48
CA GLY A 140 -0.92 10.24 20.85
C GLY A 140 -0.50 8.90 21.45
N TYR A 141 -1.04 8.53 22.60
CA TYR A 141 -0.68 7.29 23.27
C TYR A 141 -1.84 6.74 24.11
N ALA A 142 -1.98 5.41 24.10
CA ALA A 142 -2.85 4.68 25.01
C ALA A 142 -2.21 3.35 25.43
N LEU A 143 -2.65 2.87 26.59
CA LEU A 143 -2.37 1.52 27.08
C LEU A 143 -3.66 0.72 26.97
N GLY A 144 -3.59 -0.45 26.34
CA GLY A 144 -4.60 -1.49 26.45
C GLY A 144 -4.30 -2.43 27.60
N ASP A 145 -5.00 -3.57 27.62
CA ASP A 145 -4.79 -4.61 28.65
C ASP A 145 -3.48 -5.37 28.43
N ASP A 146 -3.12 -5.64 27.17
CA ASP A 146 -1.99 -6.45 26.75
C ASP A 146 -1.23 -5.85 25.56
N TYR A 147 -1.39 -4.54 25.34
CA TYR A 147 -0.71 -3.80 24.29
C TYR A 147 -0.54 -2.32 24.67
N GLN A 148 0.35 -1.66 23.97
CA GLN A 148 0.43 -0.20 23.93
C GLN A 148 0.29 0.29 22.50
N VAL A 149 -0.24 1.50 22.33
CA VAL A 149 -0.39 2.13 21.02
C VAL A 149 0.20 3.54 21.06
N ILE A 150 0.92 3.89 20.00
CA ILE A 150 1.43 5.24 19.77
C ILE A 150 0.98 5.74 18.40
N GLU A 151 0.54 7.00 18.36
CA GLU A 151 0.26 7.75 17.15
C GLU A 151 1.36 8.82 16.95
N ILE A 152 2.08 8.69 15.84
CA ILE A 152 3.20 9.54 15.45
C ILE A 152 2.75 10.41 14.28
N PRO A 153 2.47 11.71 14.48
CA PRO A 153 1.99 12.58 13.40
C PRO A 153 3.09 12.91 12.39
N TYR A 154 2.70 12.94 11.12
CA TYR A 154 3.51 13.55 10.05
C TYR A 154 3.36 15.08 10.07
N ASP A 155 4.30 15.76 9.43
CA ASP A 155 4.22 17.21 9.26
C ASP A 155 2.92 17.59 8.53
N GLY A 156 2.28 18.68 9.00
CA GLY A 156 0.95 19.09 8.54
C GLY A 156 -0.24 18.54 9.33
N ASP A 157 -0.06 17.56 10.23
CA ASP A 157 -1.11 16.99 11.08
C ASP A 157 -2.29 16.31 10.32
N GLU A 158 -2.16 16.04 9.02
CA GLU A 158 -3.21 15.40 8.20
C GLU A 158 -3.18 13.87 8.24
N LEU A 159 -1.99 13.28 8.46
CA LEU A 159 -1.75 11.85 8.56
C LEU A 159 -0.85 11.55 9.76
N SER A 160 -0.95 10.32 10.27
CA SER A 160 -0.10 9.78 11.32
C SER A 160 0.25 8.32 11.03
N MET A 161 1.36 7.85 11.61
CA MET A 161 1.63 6.42 11.73
C MET A 161 1.14 5.96 13.10
N VAL A 162 0.28 4.95 13.11
CA VAL A 162 -0.17 4.28 14.33
C VAL A 162 0.60 2.98 14.48
N ILE A 163 1.31 2.81 15.59
CA ILE A 163 2.05 1.60 15.91
C ILE A 163 1.38 0.95 17.12
N LEU A 164 0.95 -0.29 16.92
CA LEU A 164 0.41 -1.15 17.97
C LEU A 164 1.52 -2.12 18.38
N LEU A 165 1.85 -2.12 19.66
CA LEU A 165 2.90 -2.94 20.24
C LEU A 165 2.28 -3.82 21.33
N PRO A 166 1.91 -5.06 21.01
CA PRO A 166 1.49 -6.04 22.00
C PRO A 166 2.60 -6.35 23.00
N ASP A 167 2.20 -6.75 24.21
CA ASP A 167 3.12 -7.26 25.20
C ASP A 167 3.83 -8.54 24.71
N ALA A 168 4.99 -8.81 25.28
CA ALA A 168 5.80 -9.97 24.90
C ALA A 168 4.99 -11.28 24.99
N GLY A 169 4.96 -12.04 23.89
CA GLY A 169 4.21 -13.28 23.79
C GLY A 169 2.72 -13.15 23.42
N GLN A 170 2.21 -11.93 23.19
CA GLN A 170 0.80 -11.70 22.82
C GLN A 170 0.58 -11.44 21.33
N TYR A 171 1.63 -11.35 20.51
CA TYR A 171 1.53 -10.97 19.10
C TYR A 171 0.48 -11.80 18.32
N GLU A 172 0.54 -13.14 18.39
CA GLU A 172 -0.37 -14.01 17.62
C GLU A 172 -1.85 -13.86 18.05
N ASN A 173 -2.10 -13.75 19.36
CA ASN A 173 -3.46 -13.55 19.90
C ASN A 173 -3.99 -12.16 19.53
N PHE A 174 -3.12 -11.15 19.59
CA PHE A 174 -3.43 -9.78 19.26
C PHE A 174 -3.75 -9.64 17.76
N GLU A 175 -2.94 -10.23 16.89
CA GLU A 175 -3.16 -10.25 15.44
C GLU A 175 -4.45 -10.99 15.08
N SER A 176 -4.70 -12.15 15.69
CA SER A 176 -5.90 -12.96 15.41
C SER A 176 -7.21 -12.34 15.90
N SER A 177 -7.15 -11.47 16.91
CA SER A 177 -8.33 -10.75 17.42
C SER A 177 -8.59 -9.42 16.72
N MET A 178 -7.67 -8.98 15.85
CA MET A 178 -7.77 -7.69 15.17
C MET A 178 -8.91 -7.69 14.15
N ASP A 179 -9.85 -6.77 14.35
CA ASP A 179 -10.90 -6.44 13.40
C ASP A 179 -11.13 -4.92 13.33
N TYR A 180 -12.07 -4.49 12.48
CA TYR A 180 -12.39 -3.07 12.33
C TYR A 180 -12.81 -2.43 13.66
N GLY A 181 -13.69 -3.08 14.43
CA GLY A 181 -14.20 -2.55 15.69
C GLY A 181 -13.11 -2.40 16.75
N THR A 182 -12.19 -3.35 16.81
CA THR A 182 -11.02 -3.34 17.69
C THR A 182 -10.08 -2.20 17.30
N ALA A 183 -9.73 -2.06 16.02
CA ALA A 183 -8.87 -0.97 15.54
C ALA A 183 -9.49 0.42 15.78
N GLU A 184 -10.79 0.58 15.53
CA GLU A 184 -11.54 1.82 15.78
C GLU A 184 -11.56 2.17 17.27
N ASN A 185 -11.79 1.17 18.13
CA ASN A 185 -11.77 1.38 19.58
C ASN A 185 -10.36 1.76 20.08
N ILE A 186 -9.31 1.08 19.60
CA ILE A 186 -7.92 1.39 19.97
C ILE A 186 -7.59 2.84 19.61
N THR A 187 -7.86 3.23 18.36
CA THR A 187 -7.52 4.56 17.84
C THR A 187 -8.34 5.68 18.49
N SER A 188 -9.61 5.43 18.82
CA SER A 188 -10.47 6.41 19.49
C SER A 188 -10.05 6.73 20.93
N ASN A 189 -9.31 5.84 21.59
CA ASN A 189 -8.86 6.02 22.98
C ASN A 189 -7.48 6.69 23.11
N ILE A 190 -6.85 7.05 21.98
CA ILE A 190 -5.53 7.69 21.96
C ILE A 190 -5.62 9.11 22.51
N LEU A 191 -4.78 9.43 23.49
CA LEU A 191 -4.69 10.76 24.10
C LEU A 191 -3.26 11.29 24.05
N LYS A 192 -3.10 12.62 23.93
CA LYS A 192 -1.75 13.23 23.92
C LYS A 192 -1.06 13.04 25.27
N ARG A 193 0.10 12.40 25.26
CA ARG A 193 0.96 12.17 26.44
C ARG A 193 2.42 12.40 26.09
N LEU A 194 3.21 12.82 27.08
CA LEU A 194 4.66 12.88 26.94
C LEU A 194 5.20 11.44 26.92
N VAL A 195 5.83 11.04 25.82
CA VAL A 195 6.33 9.68 25.60
C VAL A 195 7.78 9.75 25.14
N ARG A 196 8.64 8.92 25.75
CA ARG A 196 9.98 8.63 25.24
C ARG A 196 9.86 7.47 24.26
N LEU A 197 9.82 7.77 22.98
CA LEU A 197 9.69 6.81 21.89
C LEU A 197 11.07 6.25 21.54
N GLU A 198 11.18 4.92 21.54
CA GLU A 198 12.30 4.18 20.95
C GLU A 198 11.74 3.29 19.84
N MET A 199 12.25 3.45 18.62
CA MET A 199 11.73 2.75 17.45
C MET A 199 12.87 2.38 16.50
N PRO A 200 12.94 1.14 15.98
CA PRO A 200 13.96 0.78 15.02
C PRO A 200 13.78 1.56 13.72
N ARG A 201 14.89 1.92 13.09
CA ARG A 201 14.91 2.23 11.66
C ARG A 201 14.73 0.91 10.91
N PHE A 202 13.78 0.83 9.99
CA PHE A 202 13.56 -0.38 9.20
C PHE A 202 13.19 -0.05 7.75
N ASN A 203 13.38 -1.04 6.89
CA ASN A 203 12.74 -1.11 5.60
C ASN A 203 12.34 -2.56 5.34
N PHE A 204 11.26 -2.76 4.60
CA PHE A 204 10.92 -4.06 4.07
C PHE A 204 10.13 -3.93 2.77
N GLU A 205 10.21 -5.00 1.98
CA GLU A 205 9.48 -5.20 0.75
C GLU A 205 8.68 -6.48 0.87
N SER A 206 7.49 -6.49 0.28
CA SER A 206 6.59 -7.64 0.30
C SER A 206 5.93 -7.82 -1.05
N GLU A 207 5.75 -9.06 -1.47
CA GLU A 207 5.10 -9.44 -2.73
C GLU A 207 4.11 -10.58 -2.47
N PHE A 208 2.91 -10.46 -3.03
CA PHE A 208 1.82 -11.41 -2.82
C PHE A 208 1.06 -11.69 -4.11
N ASN A 209 0.59 -12.92 -4.27
CA ASN A 209 -0.52 -13.26 -5.14
C ASN A 209 -1.77 -13.42 -4.28
N LEU A 210 -2.82 -12.64 -4.57
CA LEU A 210 -3.99 -12.49 -3.71
C LEU A 210 -5.17 -13.36 -4.13
N ASN A 211 -5.06 -14.19 -5.18
CA ASN A 211 -6.18 -14.97 -5.70
C ASN A 211 -6.84 -15.85 -4.65
N SER A 212 -6.04 -16.63 -3.91
CA SER A 212 -6.52 -17.54 -2.89
C SER A 212 -7.13 -16.79 -1.69
N VAL A 213 -6.50 -15.69 -1.30
CA VAL A 213 -6.94 -14.82 -0.20
C VAL A 213 -8.31 -14.21 -0.54
N LEU A 214 -8.43 -13.56 -1.69
CA LEU A 214 -9.68 -12.92 -2.12
C LEU A 214 -10.80 -13.95 -2.38
N SER A 215 -10.44 -15.14 -2.90
CA SER A 215 -11.39 -16.24 -3.02
C SER A 215 -11.93 -16.67 -1.66
N ALA A 216 -11.05 -16.85 -0.66
CA ALA A 216 -11.44 -17.21 0.70
C ALA A 216 -12.25 -16.10 1.40
N MET A 217 -12.03 -14.84 1.04
CA MET A 217 -12.81 -13.68 1.53
C MET A 217 -14.20 -13.53 0.86
N GLY A 218 -14.57 -14.41 -0.07
CA GLY A 218 -15.92 -14.44 -0.66
C GLY A 218 -16.00 -14.02 -2.12
N MET A 219 -14.87 -13.90 -2.84
CA MET A 219 -14.84 -13.55 -4.27
C MET A 219 -14.39 -14.71 -5.22
N PRO A 220 -14.78 -15.98 -5.01
CA PRO A 220 -14.24 -17.08 -5.83
C PRO A 220 -14.72 -17.08 -7.29
N ILE A 221 -15.91 -16.53 -7.56
CA ILE A 221 -16.52 -16.54 -8.90
C ILE A 221 -15.71 -15.69 -9.89
N ALA A 222 -15.14 -14.57 -9.44
CA ALA A 222 -14.37 -13.66 -10.30
C ALA A 222 -13.13 -14.33 -10.92
N PHE A 223 -12.60 -15.37 -10.27
CA PHE A 223 -11.43 -16.13 -10.74
C PHE A 223 -11.82 -17.35 -11.60
N SER A 224 -13.11 -17.58 -11.85
CA SER A 224 -13.58 -18.74 -12.60
C SER A 224 -13.65 -18.46 -14.10
N PRO A 225 -12.92 -19.20 -14.95
CA PRO A 225 -13.00 -19.04 -16.41
C PRO A 225 -14.36 -19.42 -17.04
N LEU A 226 -15.27 -19.97 -16.25
CA LEU A 226 -16.60 -20.43 -16.71
C LEU A 226 -17.75 -19.67 -16.06
N ALA A 227 -17.54 -19.13 -14.85
CA ALA A 227 -18.60 -18.54 -14.05
C ALA A 227 -18.43 -17.04 -13.79
N ALA A 228 -17.24 -16.48 -14.04
CA ALA A 228 -17.03 -15.05 -13.90
C ALA A 228 -17.96 -14.28 -14.86
N ASP A 229 -18.55 -13.19 -14.39
CA ASP A 229 -19.39 -12.34 -15.24
C ASP A 229 -18.84 -10.92 -15.26
N PHE A 230 -18.06 -10.64 -16.30
CA PHE A 230 -17.53 -9.33 -16.63
C PHE A 230 -18.17 -8.77 -17.91
N SER A 231 -19.36 -9.25 -18.27
CA SER A 231 -20.08 -8.84 -19.50
C SER A 231 -20.47 -7.37 -19.55
N GLY A 232 -20.39 -6.66 -18.41
CA GLY A 232 -20.53 -5.21 -18.35
C GLY A 232 -19.35 -4.42 -18.93
N MET A 233 -18.21 -5.06 -19.21
CA MET A 233 -17.00 -4.40 -19.74
C MET A 233 -16.93 -4.48 -21.27
N THR A 234 -17.16 -5.67 -21.83
CA THR A 234 -17.07 -5.97 -23.26
C THR A 234 -17.97 -7.15 -23.62
N ARG A 235 -18.32 -7.27 -24.91
CA ARG A 235 -19.01 -8.45 -25.49
C ARG A 235 -18.10 -9.31 -26.35
N ASP A 236 -16.90 -8.84 -26.67
CA ASP A 236 -16.02 -9.50 -27.63
C ASP A 236 -15.40 -10.76 -27.02
N GLU A 237 -15.18 -10.77 -25.70
CA GLU A 237 -14.57 -11.89 -24.99
C GLU A 237 -15.19 -12.12 -23.61
N HIS A 238 -15.08 -13.36 -23.13
CA HIS A 238 -15.40 -13.72 -21.75
C HIS A 238 -14.18 -13.47 -20.86
N LEU A 239 -14.25 -12.43 -20.03
CA LEU A 239 -13.18 -12.08 -19.10
C LEU A 239 -13.37 -12.78 -17.75
N TYR A 240 -12.25 -13.04 -17.08
CA TYR A 240 -12.15 -13.46 -15.68
C TYR A 240 -10.83 -12.95 -15.09
N ILE A 241 -10.71 -12.91 -13.77
CA ILE A 241 -9.46 -12.51 -13.11
C ILE A 241 -8.53 -13.72 -13.09
N ALA A 242 -7.44 -13.66 -13.85
CA ALA A 242 -6.42 -14.70 -13.85
C ALA A 242 -5.52 -14.61 -12.61
N ASP A 243 -5.06 -13.40 -12.29
CA ASP A 243 -4.14 -13.11 -11.19
C ASP A 243 -4.44 -11.76 -10.55
N VAL A 244 -4.10 -11.62 -9.27
CA VAL A 244 -4.02 -10.36 -8.53
C VAL A 244 -2.68 -10.32 -7.83
N ILE A 245 -1.80 -9.44 -8.28
CA ILE A 245 -0.41 -9.34 -7.82
C ILE A 245 -0.25 -8.03 -7.05
N HIS A 246 0.29 -8.11 -5.84
CA HIS A 246 0.52 -6.93 -5.00
C HIS A 246 1.98 -6.86 -4.57
N LYS A 247 2.59 -5.67 -4.66
CA LYS A 247 3.89 -5.37 -4.07
C LYS A 247 3.82 -4.14 -3.17
N GLY A 248 4.48 -4.21 -2.03
CA GLY A 248 4.58 -3.15 -1.04
C GLY A 248 6.03 -2.88 -0.66
N PHE A 249 6.32 -1.63 -0.35
CA PHE A 249 7.59 -1.12 0.16
C PHE A 249 7.31 -0.12 1.27
N VAL A 250 8.05 -0.22 2.37
CA VAL A 250 8.09 0.84 3.37
C VAL A 250 9.50 1.00 3.90
N ALA A 251 9.91 2.25 4.11
CA ALA A 251 11.15 2.63 4.76
C ALA A 251 10.86 3.72 5.79
N VAL A 252 11.19 3.41 7.04
CA VAL A 252 11.04 4.30 8.18
C VAL A 252 12.42 4.72 8.67
N ASN A 253 12.63 6.03 8.82
CA ASN A 253 13.89 6.60 9.32
C ASN A 253 13.65 7.85 10.16
N LYS A 254 14.73 8.51 10.60
CA LYS A 254 14.67 9.66 11.51
C LYS A 254 13.90 10.86 10.95
N SER A 255 13.89 11.00 9.63
CA SER A 255 13.26 12.12 8.94
C SER A 255 11.79 11.89 8.68
N GLY A 256 11.36 10.64 8.51
CA GLY A 256 10.00 10.32 8.10
C GLY A 256 9.79 8.89 7.62
N THR A 257 8.76 8.73 6.79
CA THR A 257 8.42 7.48 6.12
C THR A 257 8.37 7.70 4.61
N GLU A 258 8.95 6.78 3.88
CA GLU A 258 8.71 6.61 2.45
C GLU A 258 8.07 5.23 2.26
N ALA A 259 6.89 5.18 1.66
CA ALA A 259 6.19 3.95 1.35
C ALA A 259 5.68 3.98 -0.09
N ALA A 260 5.59 2.80 -0.70
CA ALA A 260 4.98 2.63 -1.99
C ALA A 260 4.27 1.29 -2.04
N ALA A 261 3.18 1.23 -2.78
CA ALA A 261 2.47 -0.02 -3.03
C ALA A 261 1.94 -0.02 -4.46
N SER A 262 1.80 -1.20 -5.05
CA SER A 262 1.12 -1.34 -6.33
C SER A 262 0.44 -2.69 -6.43
N THR A 263 -0.74 -2.70 -7.04
CA THR A 263 -1.54 -3.90 -7.32
C THR A 263 -1.81 -3.95 -8.82
N ALA A 264 -1.71 -5.13 -9.43
CA ALA A 264 -2.05 -5.43 -10.81
C ALA A 264 -2.92 -6.67 -10.92
#